data_AF-A0A182SSF1-F1
#
_entry.id   AF-A0A182SSF1-F1
#
_cell.length_a   1.000
_cell.length_b   1.000
_cell.length_c   1.000
_cell.angle_alpha   90.00
_cell.angle_beta   90.00
_cell.angle_gamma   90.00
#
_symmetry.space_group_name_H-M   'P 1'
#
loop_
_entity.id
_entity.type
_entity.pdbx_description
1 polymer ?
#
loop_
_entity_poly.entity_id
_entity_poly.type
_entity_poly.pdbx_seq_one_letter_code
_entity_poly.pdbx_strand_id
1 'polypeptide(L)'
;YIEPFLNELSGITNFTIKTQWIYQVGIVEGASAQPKQVPDDSKLGRHYALAEDSLPHIITSLEKKLGTQITDNPCIHLVVYVPPCAQAPLKIYRRDGQRATSPTGGNVEAFTSAKWGGIVFANPAEATCVRYMESEQFSDVYIHAQDVMPVLLYQLRKIFDLENNTPLLDTTLVPYSTIEPRVWEVDTFVRTNTIYLVHSATTTLQSLIQLLGGIEYIVINDEVGAAIQNAYQKIVEAKQKLVEGSLQQAALLAREAYTSAERAFFDPSMLALLYFPNEQKYAIYIPLFLPIMIPVVFSFNTIVKYFRGKKGQVSAKTKEE
;
A
#
# COMPACT_ATOMS: atom_id res chain seq x y z
N TYR A 1 -16.28 20.27 6.18
CA TYR A 1 -16.60 19.18 5.23
C TYR A 1 -15.86 17.89 5.56
N ILE A 2 -14.53 17.85 5.63
CA ILE A 2 -13.80 16.59 5.89
C ILE A 2 -13.79 16.18 7.36
N GLU A 3 -13.59 17.12 8.29
CA GLU A 3 -13.46 16.82 9.72
C GLU A 3 -14.66 16.07 10.32
N PRO A 4 -15.94 16.47 10.07
CA PRO A 4 -17.09 15.70 10.58
C PRO A 4 -17.12 14.26 10.07
N PHE A 5 -16.72 14.03 8.82
CA PHE A 5 -16.65 12.68 8.24
C PHE A 5 -15.61 11.81 8.96
N LEU A 6 -14.43 12.37 9.28
CA LEU A 6 -13.37 11.64 9.96
C LEU A 6 -13.64 11.43 11.45
N ASN A 7 -14.39 12.32 12.09
CA ASN A 7 -14.76 12.18 13.50
C ASN A 7 -15.59 10.92 13.76
N GLU A 8 -16.48 10.53 12.85
CA GLU A 8 -17.23 9.26 12.95
C GLU A 8 -16.33 8.03 12.81
N LEU A 9 -15.20 8.16 12.10
CA LEU A 9 -14.22 7.09 11.94
C LEU A 9 -13.14 7.09 13.03
N SER A 10 -13.16 8.06 13.96
CA SER A 10 -12.14 8.21 15.00
C SER A 10 -12.04 7.00 15.94
N GLY A 11 -13.13 6.26 16.14
CA GLY A 11 -13.14 5.02 16.92
C GLY A 11 -12.29 3.90 16.30
N ILE A 12 -11.91 4.03 15.03
CA ILE A 12 -11.11 3.05 14.29
C ILE A 12 -9.64 3.44 14.33
N THR A 13 -9.35 4.68 13.94
CA THR A 13 -7.98 5.20 13.85
C THR A 13 -7.95 6.71 14.05
N ASN A 14 -6.79 7.21 14.47
CA ASN A 14 -6.55 8.63 14.62
C ASN A 14 -6.15 9.22 13.27
N PHE A 15 -6.90 10.21 12.81
CA PHE A 15 -6.59 10.93 11.58
C PHE A 15 -5.87 12.23 11.88
N THR A 16 -4.88 12.57 11.05
CA THR A 16 -4.24 13.89 11.07
C THR A 16 -4.46 14.55 9.70
N ILE A 17 -5.15 15.67 9.68
CA ILE A 17 -5.39 16.43 8.45
C ILE A 17 -4.25 17.44 8.27
N LYS A 18 -3.63 17.43 7.09
CA LYS A 18 -2.67 18.45 6.66
C LYS A 18 -3.19 19.08 5.38
N THR A 19 -3.12 20.41 5.31
CA THR A 19 -3.56 21.19 4.15
C THR A 19 -2.40 21.99 3.59
N GLN A 20 -2.27 22.02 2.27
CA GLN A 20 -1.24 22.82 1.60
C GLN A 20 -1.76 23.40 0.28
N TRP A 21 -1.25 24.57 -0.07
CA TRP A 21 -1.50 25.23 -1.35
C TRP A 21 -0.21 25.27 -2.15
N ILE A 22 -0.26 24.77 -3.39
CA ILE A 22 0.89 24.75 -4.29
C ILE A 22 0.48 25.44 -5.59
N TYR A 23 1.27 26.45 -5.97
CA TYR A 23 1.04 27.25 -7.16
C TYR A 23 1.99 26.84 -8.27
N GLN A 24 1.67 27.23 -9.52
CA GLN A 24 2.52 27.00 -10.70
C GLN A 24 2.83 25.50 -10.93
N VAL A 25 1.83 24.65 -10.72
CA VAL A 25 1.94 23.21 -10.98
C VAL A 25 1.43 22.91 -12.39
N GLY A 26 2.35 22.66 -13.30
CA GLY A 26 2.03 22.09 -14.61
C GLY A 26 1.83 20.59 -14.50
N ILE A 27 0.58 20.12 -14.55
CA ILE A 27 0.30 18.66 -14.66
C ILE A 27 0.61 18.10 -16.05
N VAL A 28 0.88 19.00 -17.02
CA VAL A 28 1.09 18.70 -18.44
C VAL A 28 2.57 18.65 -18.84
N GLU A 29 3.48 19.16 -18.00
CA GLU A 29 4.92 19.23 -18.35
C GLU A 29 5.66 17.90 -18.10
N GLY A 30 5.08 17.00 -17.30
CA GLY A 30 5.66 15.69 -16.97
C GLY A 30 4.91 14.48 -17.53
N ALA A 31 3.73 14.67 -18.11
CA ALA A 31 2.96 13.60 -18.74
C ALA A 31 3.42 13.42 -20.19
N SER A 32 3.79 12.21 -20.59
CA SER A 32 4.21 11.88 -21.96
C SER A 32 3.10 12.12 -23.02
N ALA A 33 1.87 12.41 -22.59
CA ALA A 33 0.75 12.79 -23.43
C ALA A 33 0.15 14.10 -22.90
N GLN A 34 0.40 15.20 -23.61
CA GLN A 34 -0.33 16.44 -23.35
C GLN A 34 -1.83 16.21 -23.57
N PRO A 35 -2.71 16.89 -22.81
CA PRO A 35 -4.14 16.82 -23.03
C PRO A 35 -4.45 17.14 -24.49
N LYS A 36 -5.18 16.26 -25.17
CA LYS A 36 -5.50 16.47 -26.57
C LYS A 36 -6.59 17.52 -26.68
N GLN A 37 -6.33 18.60 -27.40
CA GLN A 37 -7.38 19.58 -27.70
C GLN A 37 -8.42 18.96 -28.62
N VAL A 38 -9.68 19.03 -28.21
CA VAL A 38 -10.83 18.53 -28.97
C VAL A 38 -11.79 19.71 -29.17
N PRO A 39 -12.21 20.00 -30.42
CA PRO A 39 -13.20 21.03 -30.67
C PRO A 39 -14.55 20.65 -30.07
N ASP A 40 -15.27 21.63 -29.54
CA ASP A 40 -16.63 21.46 -29.05
C ASP A 40 -17.50 22.69 -29.30
N ASP A 41 -18.79 22.55 -29.04
CA ASP A 41 -19.79 23.62 -29.22
C ASP A 41 -19.84 24.61 -28.04
N SER A 42 -18.85 24.58 -27.14
CA SER A 42 -18.76 25.54 -26.03
C SER A 42 -18.37 26.93 -26.56
N LYS A 43 -18.56 27.99 -25.78
CA LYS A 43 -18.08 29.34 -26.08
C LYS A 43 -16.55 29.40 -26.19
N LEU A 44 -15.84 28.47 -25.55
CA LEU A 44 -14.39 28.34 -25.71
C LEU A 44 -14.00 27.63 -27.02
N GLY A 45 -14.95 26.95 -27.67
CA GLY A 45 -14.79 26.19 -28.90
C GLY A 45 -13.87 24.98 -28.77
N ARG A 46 -13.47 24.64 -27.54
CA ARG A 46 -12.54 23.56 -27.24
C ARG A 46 -12.67 23.07 -25.80
N HIS A 47 -12.31 21.81 -25.61
CA HIS A 47 -11.91 21.25 -24.32
C HIS A 47 -10.64 20.41 -24.50
N TYR A 48 -10.03 20.07 -23.38
CA TYR A 48 -8.82 19.27 -23.33
C TYR A 48 -9.13 17.88 -22.80
N ALA A 49 -8.94 16.87 -23.65
CA ALA A 49 -9.20 15.47 -23.33
C ALA A 49 -8.01 14.85 -22.58
N LEU A 50 -8.30 14.32 -21.39
CA LEU A 50 -7.42 13.49 -20.58
C LEU A 50 -7.80 12.03 -20.77
N ALA A 51 -6.92 11.23 -21.34
CA ALA A 51 -7.13 9.80 -21.44
C ALA A 51 -6.98 9.13 -20.07
N GLU A 52 -7.80 8.11 -19.79
CA GLU A 52 -7.71 7.34 -18.55
C GLU A 52 -6.30 6.76 -18.29
N ASP A 53 -5.61 6.34 -19.35
CA ASP A 53 -4.25 5.80 -19.27
C ASP A 53 -3.19 6.86 -18.91
N SER A 54 -3.48 8.15 -19.07
CA SER A 54 -2.55 9.22 -18.67
C SER A 54 -2.73 9.69 -17.22
N LEU A 55 -3.83 9.30 -16.56
CA LEU A 55 -4.13 9.71 -15.17
C LEU A 55 -3.06 9.28 -14.15
N PRO A 56 -2.44 8.08 -14.23
CA PRO A 56 -1.34 7.72 -13.34
C PRO A 56 -0.12 8.64 -13.47
N HIS A 57 0.17 9.18 -14.66
CA HIS A 57 1.29 10.11 -14.85
C HIS A 57 1.04 11.48 -14.21
N ILE A 58 -0.22 11.88 -14.08
CA ILE A 58 -0.61 13.08 -13.34
C ILE A 58 -0.26 12.90 -11.85
N ILE A 59 -0.56 11.73 -11.27
CA ILE A 59 -0.18 11.40 -9.89
C ILE A 59 1.34 11.54 -9.73
N THR A 60 2.13 10.91 -10.60
CA THR A 60 3.61 10.99 -10.52
C THR A 60 4.12 12.42 -10.62
N SER A 61 3.48 13.27 -11.42
CA SER A 61 3.87 14.67 -11.57
C SER A 61 3.54 15.49 -10.32
N LEU A 62 2.41 15.21 -9.68
CA LEU A 62 2.00 15.83 -8.42
C LEU A 62 2.86 15.38 -7.25
N GLU A 63 3.18 14.09 -7.14
CA GLU A 63 4.03 13.54 -6.07
C GLU A 63 5.39 14.25 -5.98
N LYS A 64 6.00 14.55 -7.13
CA LYS A 64 7.26 15.32 -7.19
C LYS A 64 7.13 16.71 -6.56
N LYS A 65 5.93 17.30 -6.54
CA LYS A 65 5.66 18.65 -6.03
C LYS A 65 5.09 18.66 -4.62
N LEU A 66 4.36 17.62 -4.21
CA LEU A 66 3.71 17.50 -2.90
C LEU A 66 4.71 17.40 -1.73
N GLY A 67 6.00 17.12 -2.04
CA GLY A 67 7.08 17.04 -1.06
C GLY A 67 7.10 15.69 -0.33
N THR A 68 8.30 15.20 0.00
CA THR A 68 8.51 13.96 0.74
C THR A 68 8.28 14.21 2.23
N GLN A 69 7.03 14.16 2.70
CA GLN A 69 6.79 13.93 4.12
C GLN A 69 7.01 12.43 4.37
N ILE A 70 8.19 12.08 4.88
CA ILE A 70 8.48 10.71 5.30
C ILE A 70 7.64 10.47 6.55
N THR A 71 6.59 9.66 6.39
CA THR A 71 5.79 9.16 7.50
C THR A 71 5.62 7.67 7.32
N ASP A 72 5.74 6.92 8.41
CA ASP A 72 5.47 5.49 8.43
C ASP A 72 3.96 5.19 8.41
N ASN A 73 3.12 6.24 8.48
CA ASN A 73 1.67 6.11 8.45
C ASN A 73 1.15 6.17 7.00
N PRO A 74 0.16 5.33 6.64
CA PRO A 74 -0.49 5.42 5.34
C PRO A 74 -1.15 6.80 5.17
N CYS A 75 -0.96 7.41 4.01
CA CYS A 75 -1.47 8.74 3.69
C CYS A 75 -2.47 8.65 2.54
N ILE A 76 -3.55 9.44 2.62
CA ILE A 76 -4.52 9.61 1.54
C ILE A 76 -4.41 11.05 1.04
N HIS A 77 -4.11 11.22 -0.25
CA HIS A 77 -4.00 12.51 -0.89
C HIS A 77 -5.33 12.93 -1.51
N LEU A 78 -5.88 14.05 -1.05
CA LEU A 78 -7.04 14.70 -1.67
C LEU A 78 -6.56 15.98 -2.35
N VAL A 79 -6.56 16.00 -3.67
CA VAL A 79 -6.01 17.11 -4.45
C VAL A 79 -7.11 17.77 -5.27
N VAL A 80 -7.21 19.10 -5.12
CA VAL A 80 -8.02 19.94 -6.00
C VAL A 80 -7.06 20.66 -6.94
N TYR A 81 -7.15 20.35 -8.22
CA TYR A 81 -6.35 20.98 -9.27
C TYR A 81 -7.21 21.95 -10.07
N VAL A 82 -6.68 23.16 -10.27
CA VAL A 82 -7.33 24.23 -11.03
C VAL A 82 -6.52 24.45 -12.29
N PRO A 83 -6.99 24.00 -13.47
CA PRO A 83 -6.25 24.23 -14.71
C PRO A 83 -6.25 25.72 -15.08
N PRO A 84 -5.14 26.21 -15.67
CA PRO A 84 -5.14 27.54 -16.26
C PRO A 84 -6.13 27.60 -17.44
N CYS A 85 -6.71 28.77 -17.72
CA CYS A 85 -7.65 28.93 -18.83
C CYS A 85 -7.07 28.58 -20.22
N ALA A 86 -5.74 28.61 -20.36
CA ALA A 86 -5.05 28.12 -21.56
C ALA A 86 -5.23 26.61 -21.80
N GLN A 87 -5.49 25.83 -20.74
CA GLN A 87 -5.61 24.36 -20.76
C GLN A 87 -6.95 23.87 -20.15
N ALA A 88 -7.92 24.78 -19.99
CA ALA A 88 -9.23 24.47 -19.46
C ALA A 88 -10.30 24.49 -20.58
N PRO A 89 -11.42 23.77 -20.42
CA PRO A 89 -11.67 22.78 -19.37
C PRO A 89 -11.00 21.44 -19.67
N LEU A 90 -10.54 20.75 -18.62
CA LEU A 90 -10.07 19.36 -18.67
C LEU A 90 -11.27 18.43 -18.57
N LYS A 91 -11.30 17.40 -19.43
CA LYS A 91 -12.36 16.38 -19.49
C LYS A 91 -11.75 14.99 -19.56
N ILE A 92 -12.21 14.07 -18.73
CA ILE A 92 -11.69 12.69 -18.67
C ILE A 92 -12.41 11.83 -19.70
N TYR A 93 -11.64 11.06 -20.47
CA TYR A 93 -12.11 10.08 -21.45
C TYR A 93 -11.70 8.69 -21.00
N ARG A 94 -12.67 7.78 -20.98
CA ARG A 94 -12.45 6.36 -20.71
C ARG A 94 -11.77 5.69 -21.91
N ARG A 95 -11.27 4.48 -21.70
CA ARG A 95 -10.63 3.68 -22.76
C ARG A 95 -11.53 3.37 -23.96
N ASP A 96 -12.84 3.36 -23.78
CA ASP A 96 -13.84 3.19 -24.84
C ASP A 96 -14.02 4.46 -25.70
N GLY A 97 -13.29 5.54 -25.42
CA GLY A 97 -13.39 6.82 -26.11
C GLY A 97 -14.62 7.64 -25.67
N GLN A 98 -15.41 7.15 -24.71
CA GLN A 98 -16.54 7.88 -24.15
C GLN A 98 -16.07 8.83 -23.05
N ARG A 99 -16.77 9.96 -22.93
CA ARG A 99 -16.54 10.90 -21.83
C ARG A 99 -16.96 10.26 -20.53
N ALA A 100 -16.12 10.39 -19.51
CA ALA A 100 -16.52 10.06 -18.15
C ALA A 100 -17.73 10.92 -17.76
N THR A 101 -18.73 10.30 -17.16
CA THR A 101 -19.90 11.02 -16.66
C THR A 101 -19.47 11.86 -15.46
N SER A 102 -19.59 13.19 -15.56
CA SER A 102 -19.38 14.06 -14.41
C SER A 102 -20.49 13.79 -13.38
N PRO A 103 -20.16 13.45 -12.11
CA PRO A 103 -21.14 13.06 -11.10
C PRO A 103 -22.16 14.15 -10.78
N THR A 104 -21.79 15.42 -10.99
CA THR A 104 -22.60 16.59 -10.63
C THR A 104 -23.04 17.41 -11.84
N GLY A 105 -22.75 16.96 -13.07
CA GLY A 105 -23.04 17.72 -14.30
C GLY A 105 -22.35 19.09 -14.38
N GLY A 106 -21.40 19.37 -13.49
CA GLY A 106 -20.76 20.67 -13.31
C GLY A 106 -19.40 20.80 -13.99
N ASN A 107 -18.70 21.89 -13.67
CA ASN A 107 -17.33 22.16 -14.15
C ASN A 107 -16.26 21.29 -13.46
N VAL A 108 -16.66 20.18 -12.84
CA VAL A 108 -15.79 19.33 -12.03
C VAL A 108 -15.64 17.95 -12.68
N GLU A 109 -14.39 17.54 -12.85
CA GLU A 109 -14.02 16.18 -13.26
C GLU A 109 -13.16 15.56 -12.16
N ALA A 110 -13.25 14.25 -11.95
CA ALA A 110 -12.51 13.64 -10.85
C ALA A 110 -12.19 12.17 -11.12
N PHE A 111 -11.10 11.70 -10.51
CA PHE A 111 -10.75 10.28 -10.51
C PHE A 111 -10.10 9.88 -9.18
N THR A 112 -10.17 8.58 -8.88
CA THR A 112 -9.67 7.98 -7.64
C THR A 112 -8.63 6.92 -7.93
N SER A 113 -7.59 6.85 -7.10
CA SER A 113 -6.62 5.77 -7.06
C SER A 113 -6.63 5.15 -5.66
N ALA A 114 -6.93 3.86 -5.57
CA ALA A 114 -7.16 3.17 -4.29
C ALA A 114 -5.98 3.26 -3.30
N LYS A 115 -4.74 3.34 -3.80
CA LYS A 115 -3.52 3.38 -2.97
C LYS A 115 -2.95 4.78 -2.74
N TRP A 116 -3.54 5.80 -3.37
CA TRP A 116 -2.98 7.15 -3.35
C TRP A 116 -3.99 8.19 -2.86
N GLY A 117 -5.24 8.12 -3.30
CA GLY A 117 -6.30 9.03 -2.93
C GLY A 117 -7.14 9.51 -4.11
N GLY A 118 -7.55 10.77 -4.09
CA GLY A 118 -8.48 11.35 -5.05
C GLY A 118 -7.99 12.67 -5.63
N ILE A 119 -8.17 12.84 -6.94
CA ILE A 119 -7.88 14.08 -7.65
C ILE A 119 -9.17 14.63 -8.24
N VAL A 120 -9.39 15.93 -8.03
CA VAL A 120 -10.53 16.68 -8.55
C VAL A 120 -10.01 17.84 -9.39
N PHE A 121 -10.37 17.86 -10.67
CA PHE A 121 -10.16 18.96 -11.59
C PHE A 121 -11.33 19.95 -11.46
N ALA A 122 -11.09 21.08 -10.80
CA ALA A 122 -12.04 22.18 -10.70
C ALA A 122 -11.82 23.14 -11.87
N ASN A 123 -12.53 22.91 -12.98
CA ASN A 123 -12.38 23.76 -14.16
C ASN A 123 -12.94 25.16 -13.89
N PRO A 124 -12.23 26.23 -14.28
CA PRO A 124 -12.77 27.58 -14.22
C PRO A 124 -14.07 27.69 -15.03
N ALA A 125 -14.96 28.59 -14.61
CA ALA A 125 -16.17 28.88 -15.36
C ALA A 125 -15.82 29.38 -16.77
N GLU A 126 -16.61 28.95 -17.75
CA GLU A 126 -16.41 29.29 -19.16
C GLU A 126 -16.29 30.81 -19.39
N ALA A 127 -17.17 31.59 -18.75
CA ALA A 127 -17.15 33.05 -18.84
C ALA A 127 -15.83 33.66 -18.30
N THR A 128 -15.23 33.07 -17.27
CA THR A 128 -13.94 33.52 -16.73
C THR A 128 -12.82 33.30 -17.74
N CYS A 129 -12.81 32.14 -18.42
CA CYS A 129 -11.79 31.87 -19.42
C CYS A 129 -11.97 32.66 -20.72
N VAL A 130 -13.21 32.95 -21.12
CA VAL A 130 -13.48 33.88 -22.25
C VAL A 130 -12.92 35.27 -21.91
N ARG A 131 -13.22 35.80 -20.72
CA ARG A 131 -12.67 37.09 -20.27
C ARG A 131 -11.15 37.11 -20.25
N TYR A 132 -10.53 36.03 -19.75
CA TYR A 132 -9.07 35.90 -19.75
C TYR A 132 -8.49 35.98 -21.17
N MET A 133 -9.11 35.32 -22.14
CA MET A 133 -8.70 35.35 -23.55
C MET A 133 -8.89 36.72 -24.20
N GLU A 134 -9.85 37.52 -23.71
CA GLU A 134 -10.11 38.87 -24.22
C GLU A 134 -9.22 39.94 -23.55
N SER A 135 -8.88 39.80 -22.27
CA SER A 135 -8.26 40.86 -21.47
C SER A 135 -6.82 40.63 -21.03
N GLU A 136 -6.19 39.49 -21.37
CA GLU A 136 -4.75 39.10 -21.21
C GLU A 136 -4.02 39.45 -19.88
N GLN A 137 -4.71 39.87 -18.82
CA GLN A 137 -4.08 40.49 -17.65
C GLN A 137 -4.59 39.92 -16.32
N PHE A 138 -4.71 38.59 -16.21
CA PHE A 138 -5.19 37.87 -15.01
C PHE A 138 -6.72 37.83 -14.87
N SER A 139 -7.22 36.71 -14.32
CA SER A 139 -8.64 36.50 -14.05
C SER A 139 -8.79 35.69 -12.77
N ASP A 140 -9.62 36.19 -11.86
CA ASP A 140 -9.90 35.49 -10.62
C ASP A 140 -10.77 34.26 -10.89
N VAL A 141 -10.31 33.10 -10.43
CA VAL A 141 -11.06 31.85 -10.50
C VAL A 141 -11.65 31.58 -9.13
N TYR A 142 -12.98 31.64 -9.03
CA TYR A 142 -13.69 31.28 -7.81
C TYR A 142 -14.12 29.82 -7.86
N ILE A 143 -13.85 29.08 -6.79
CA ILE A 143 -14.21 27.67 -6.65
C ILE A 143 -15.20 27.54 -5.51
N HIS A 144 -16.43 27.14 -5.82
CA HIS A 144 -17.41 26.87 -4.79
C HIS A 144 -17.09 25.54 -4.10
N ALA A 145 -17.00 25.56 -2.77
CA ALA A 145 -16.80 24.34 -2.00
C ALA A 145 -17.93 23.31 -2.22
N GLN A 146 -19.14 23.77 -2.56
CA GLN A 146 -20.29 22.91 -2.87
C GLN A 146 -20.11 22.09 -4.14
N ASP A 147 -19.24 22.52 -5.07
CA ASP A 147 -18.98 21.76 -6.30
C ASP A 147 -17.93 20.68 -6.08
N VAL A 148 -16.94 20.95 -5.22
CA VAL A 148 -15.74 20.12 -5.05
C VAL A 148 -15.87 19.17 -3.85
N MET A 149 -16.38 19.66 -2.72
CA MET A 149 -16.38 18.87 -1.48
C MET A 149 -17.27 17.62 -1.54
N PRO A 150 -18.46 17.62 -2.18
CA PRO A 150 -19.24 16.39 -2.34
C PRO A 150 -18.49 15.32 -3.13
N VAL A 151 -17.74 15.72 -4.15
CA VAL A 151 -16.92 14.81 -4.94
C VAL A 151 -15.80 14.23 -4.07
N LEU A 152 -15.07 15.07 -3.33
CA LEU A 152 -14.02 14.59 -2.41
C LEU A 152 -14.57 13.65 -1.32
N LEU A 153 -15.74 13.95 -0.75
CA LEU A 153 -16.40 13.09 0.22
C LEU A 153 -16.83 11.75 -0.38
N TYR A 154 -17.35 11.77 -1.62
CA TYR A 154 -17.65 10.55 -2.36
C TYR A 154 -16.38 9.71 -2.60
N GLN A 155 -15.28 10.35 -3.01
CA GLN A 155 -13.99 9.66 -3.18
C GLN A 155 -13.50 9.05 -1.86
N LEU A 156 -13.62 9.76 -0.73
CA LEU A 156 -13.29 9.20 0.59
C LEU A 156 -14.16 7.99 0.94
N ARG A 157 -15.47 8.07 0.72
CA ARG A 157 -16.38 6.93 0.94
C ARG A 157 -15.93 5.70 0.13
N LYS A 158 -15.55 5.91 -1.13
CA LYS A 158 -15.03 4.84 -1.99
C LYS A 158 -13.68 4.30 -1.53
N ILE A 159 -12.75 5.15 -1.08
CA ILE A 159 -11.43 4.73 -0.59
C ILE A 159 -11.55 3.91 0.70
N PHE A 160 -12.44 4.31 1.61
CA PHE A 160 -12.74 3.56 2.82
C PHE A 160 -13.72 2.39 2.62
N ASP A 161 -14.11 2.10 1.37
CA ASP A 161 -15.07 1.04 1.03
C ASP A 161 -16.37 1.09 1.87
N LEU A 162 -16.85 2.31 2.13
CA LEU A 162 -18.10 2.54 2.88
C LEU A 162 -19.35 2.37 1.99
N GLU A 163 -19.16 2.11 0.71
CA GLU A 163 -20.25 1.87 -0.24
C GLU A 163 -20.72 0.43 -0.13
N ASN A 164 -21.95 0.23 0.34
CA ASN A 164 -22.55 -1.09 0.25
C ASN A 164 -23.25 -1.26 -1.09
N ASN A 165 -22.55 -1.87 -2.04
CA ASN A 165 -23.11 -2.24 -3.35
C ASN A 165 -23.92 -3.55 -3.29
N THR A 166 -24.10 -4.15 -2.10
CA THR A 166 -24.93 -5.34 -1.96
C THR A 166 -26.42 -4.95 -1.96
N PRO A 167 -27.23 -5.49 -2.88
CA PRO A 167 -28.66 -5.24 -2.87
C PRO A 167 -29.26 -5.87 -1.62
N LEU A 168 -29.64 -5.04 -0.67
CA LEU A 168 -30.38 -5.46 0.52
C LEU A 168 -31.82 -5.77 0.10
N LEU A 169 -32.26 -7.02 0.30
CA LEU A 169 -33.62 -7.47 -0.03
C LEU A 169 -34.66 -6.55 0.61
N ASP A 170 -35.67 -6.16 -0.17
CA ASP A 170 -36.84 -5.37 0.29
C ASP A 170 -36.50 -4.02 0.97
N THR A 171 -35.34 -3.44 0.67
CA THR A 171 -34.98 -2.10 1.19
C THR A 171 -34.55 -1.15 0.08
N THR A 172 -34.83 0.14 0.28
CA THR A 172 -34.39 1.21 -0.60
C THR A 172 -33.34 2.07 0.11
N LEU A 173 -32.16 2.18 -0.48
CA LEU A 173 -31.13 3.09 0.02
C LEU A 173 -31.55 4.53 -0.27
N VAL A 174 -31.67 5.32 0.80
CA VAL A 174 -31.87 6.77 0.70
C VAL A 174 -30.59 7.39 0.11
N PRO A 175 -30.66 8.49 -0.65
CA PRO A 175 -29.47 9.25 -1.03
C PRO A 175 -28.69 9.78 0.20
N TYR A 176 -27.41 10.11 0.01
CA TYR A 176 -26.63 10.77 1.06
C TYR A 176 -27.20 12.17 1.32
N SER A 177 -27.73 12.39 2.52
CA SER A 177 -28.27 13.69 2.97
C SER A 177 -27.34 14.42 3.94
N THR A 178 -26.35 13.72 4.49
CA THR A 178 -25.41 14.20 5.52
C THR A 178 -23.97 13.96 5.09
N ILE A 179 -23.05 14.71 5.70
CA ILE A 179 -21.61 14.56 5.47
C ILE A 179 -21.13 13.29 6.16
N GLU A 180 -21.61 13.02 7.38
CA GLU A 180 -21.20 11.88 8.19
C GLU A 180 -21.49 10.54 7.50
N PRO A 181 -20.58 9.55 7.60
CA PRO A 181 -20.89 8.16 7.33
C PRO A 181 -22.12 7.70 8.11
N ARG A 182 -22.93 6.81 7.55
CA ARG A 182 -24.05 6.24 8.28
C ARG A 182 -23.52 5.23 9.30
N VAL A 183 -24.19 5.14 10.45
CA VAL A 183 -23.78 4.24 11.54
C VAL A 183 -23.60 2.79 11.06
N TRP A 184 -24.49 2.30 10.19
CA TRP A 184 -24.40 0.93 9.66
C TRP A 184 -23.27 0.76 8.62
N GLU A 185 -22.89 1.82 7.89
CA GLU A 185 -21.73 1.81 6.97
C GLU A 185 -20.45 1.65 7.79
N VAL A 186 -20.34 2.41 8.89
CA VAL A 186 -19.20 2.31 9.82
C VAL A 186 -19.17 0.93 10.49
N ASP A 187 -20.29 0.42 10.99
CA ASP A 187 -20.36 -0.92 11.60
C ASP A 187 -19.93 -2.02 10.60
N THR A 188 -20.40 -1.94 9.35
CA THR A 188 -20.03 -2.87 8.28
C THR A 188 -18.53 -2.78 7.97
N PHE A 189 -18.00 -1.57 7.83
CA PHE A 189 -16.57 -1.35 7.63
C PHE A 189 -15.73 -1.95 8.75
N VAL A 190 -16.10 -1.70 10.02
CA VAL A 190 -15.38 -2.26 11.17
C VAL A 190 -15.41 -3.78 11.15
N ARG A 191 -16.55 -4.41 10.83
CA ARG A 191 -16.64 -5.88 10.70
C ARG A 191 -15.74 -6.42 9.60
N THR A 192 -15.87 -5.90 8.39
CA THR A 192 -15.10 -6.34 7.22
C THR A 192 -13.60 -6.13 7.45
N ASN A 193 -13.21 -4.97 7.97
CA ASN A 193 -11.82 -4.66 8.28
C ASN A 193 -11.28 -5.56 9.41
N THR A 194 -12.07 -5.87 10.44
CA THR A 194 -11.65 -6.79 11.51
C THR A 194 -11.38 -8.19 10.97
N ILE A 195 -12.28 -8.71 10.12
CA ILE A 195 -12.10 -10.01 9.47
C ILE A 195 -10.86 -9.99 8.57
N TYR A 196 -10.69 -8.92 7.80
CA TYR A 196 -9.52 -8.73 6.95
C TYR A 196 -8.21 -8.72 7.77
N LEU A 197 -8.14 -7.98 8.87
CA LEU A 197 -6.95 -7.93 9.72
C LEU A 197 -6.62 -9.28 10.36
N VAL A 198 -7.63 -10.01 10.85
CA VAL A 198 -7.45 -11.37 11.39
C VAL A 198 -6.95 -12.32 10.30
N HIS A 199 -7.54 -12.24 9.11
CA HIS A 199 -7.12 -13.06 7.96
C HIS A 199 -5.68 -12.74 7.57
N SER A 200 -5.36 -11.46 7.35
CA SER A 200 -4.02 -10.99 6.99
C SER A 200 -2.98 -11.41 8.03
N ALA A 201 -3.24 -11.22 9.33
CA ALA A 201 -2.35 -11.69 10.38
C ALA A 201 -2.13 -13.21 10.34
N THR A 202 -3.20 -13.97 10.11
CA THR A 202 -3.12 -15.44 9.97
C THR A 202 -2.27 -15.83 8.76
N THR A 203 -2.47 -15.19 7.61
CA THR A 203 -1.69 -15.43 6.40
C THR A 203 -0.22 -15.04 6.58
N THR A 204 0.08 -13.90 7.21
CA THR A 204 1.46 -13.49 7.52
C THR A 204 2.16 -14.53 8.41
N LEU A 205 1.48 -15.06 9.43
CA LEU A 205 2.04 -16.14 10.25
C LEU A 205 2.21 -17.45 9.47
N GLN A 206 1.30 -17.78 8.54
CA GLN A 206 1.45 -18.95 7.66
C GLN A 206 2.68 -18.80 6.75
N SER A 207 2.88 -17.63 6.16
CA SER A 207 4.07 -17.30 5.37
C SER A 207 5.34 -17.39 6.20
N LEU A 208 5.30 -16.94 7.47
CA LEU A 208 6.41 -17.08 8.40
C LEU A 208 6.75 -18.55 8.68
N ILE A 209 5.74 -19.41 8.92
CA ILE A 209 5.93 -20.85 9.12
C ILE A 209 6.57 -21.49 7.88
N GLN A 210 6.11 -21.13 6.68
CA GLN A 210 6.68 -21.62 5.42
C GLN A 210 8.15 -21.20 5.27
N LEU A 211 8.48 -19.95 5.60
CA LEU A 211 9.82 -19.41 5.54
C LEU A 211 10.76 -20.12 6.54
N LEU A 212 10.28 -20.36 7.77
CA LEU A 212 11.01 -21.12 8.79
C LEU A 212 11.23 -22.59 8.40
N GLY A 213 10.26 -23.21 7.70
CA GLY A 213 10.41 -24.58 7.20
C GLY A 213 11.36 -24.71 6.01
N GLY A 214 11.53 -23.65 5.22
CA GLY A 214 12.39 -23.63 4.04
C GLY A 214 13.86 -23.34 4.32
N ILE A 215 14.18 -22.74 5.47
CA ILE A 215 15.53 -22.25 5.80
C ILE A 215 15.97 -22.83 7.16
N GLU A 216 16.90 -23.78 7.11
CA GLU A 216 17.30 -24.63 8.24
C GLU A 216 17.98 -23.87 9.41
N TYR A 217 18.47 -22.64 9.19
CA TYR A 217 19.29 -21.89 10.15
C TYR A 217 18.71 -20.54 10.57
N ILE A 218 17.39 -20.38 10.61
CA ILE A 218 16.79 -19.15 11.13
C ILE A 218 16.85 -19.12 12.66
N VAL A 219 17.55 -18.13 13.21
CA VAL A 219 17.59 -17.87 14.66
C VAL A 219 16.44 -16.91 15.00
N ILE A 220 15.46 -17.41 15.75
CA ILE A 220 14.36 -16.60 16.29
C ILE A 220 14.84 -15.98 17.60
N ASN A 221 14.91 -14.65 17.65
CA ASN A 221 15.21 -13.94 18.90
C ASN A 221 13.96 -13.87 19.80
N ASP A 222 14.14 -13.53 21.07
CA ASP A 222 13.05 -13.48 22.05
C ASP A 222 11.96 -12.45 21.66
N GLU A 223 12.35 -11.35 21.01
CA GLU A 223 11.43 -10.30 20.56
C GLU A 223 10.48 -10.79 19.45
N VAL A 224 11.02 -11.46 18.42
CA VAL A 224 10.27 -12.08 17.33
C VAL A 224 9.42 -13.22 17.89
N GLY A 225 9.97 -14.05 18.79
CA GLY A 225 9.21 -15.11 19.46
C GLY A 225 8.01 -14.56 20.24
N ALA A 226 8.19 -13.48 20.99
CA ALA A 226 7.12 -12.80 21.70
C ALA A 226 6.08 -12.18 20.74
N ALA A 227 6.53 -11.59 19.63
CA ALA A 227 5.64 -11.02 18.62
C ALA A 227 4.77 -12.09 17.92
N ILE A 228 5.35 -13.25 17.59
CA ILE A 228 4.60 -14.41 17.04
C ILE A 228 3.56 -14.90 18.06
N GLN A 229 3.97 -15.08 19.31
CA GLN A 229 3.09 -15.57 20.37
C GLN A 229 1.93 -14.59 20.62
N ASN A 230 2.22 -13.30 20.68
CA ASN A 230 1.22 -12.25 20.85
C ASN A 230 0.26 -12.22 19.65
N ALA A 231 0.78 -12.25 18.42
CA ALA A 231 -0.05 -12.31 17.22
C ALA A 231 -1.02 -13.50 17.25
N TYR A 232 -0.54 -14.70 17.59
CA TYR A 232 -1.37 -15.88 17.71
C TYR A 232 -2.46 -15.74 18.78
N GLN A 233 -2.09 -15.33 20.00
CA GLN A 233 -3.04 -15.13 21.09
C GLN A 233 -4.13 -14.12 20.71
N LYS A 234 -3.73 -12.99 20.14
CA LYS A 234 -4.65 -11.92 19.73
C LYS A 234 -5.56 -12.32 18.57
N ILE A 235 -5.10 -13.15 17.63
CA ILE A 235 -5.97 -13.77 16.61
C ILE A 235 -7.07 -14.59 17.27
N VAL A 236 -6.73 -15.43 18.25
CA VAL A 236 -7.69 -16.31 18.94
C VAL A 236 -8.69 -15.47 19.74
N GLU A 237 -8.21 -14.51 20.52
CA GLU A 237 -9.06 -13.59 21.31
C GLU A 237 -9.98 -12.76 20.39
N ALA A 238 -9.47 -12.23 19.27
CA ALA A 238 -10.27 -11.46 18.32
C ALA A 238 -11.40 -12.30 17.72
N LYS A 239 -11.13 -13.56 17.36
CA LYS A 239 -12.16 -14.50 16.86
C LYS A 239 -13.23 -14.79 17.92
N GLN A 240 -12.84 -14.97 19.18
CA GLN A 240 -13.80 -15.16 20.27
C GLN A 240 -14.68 -13.92 20.45
N LYS A 241 -14.09 -12.72 20.45
CA LYS A 241 -14.83 -11.45 20.56
C LYS A 241 -15.76 -11.18 19.39
N LEU A 242 -15.42 -11.61 18.18
CA LEU A 242 -16.32 -11.57 17.02
C LEU A 242 -17.55 -12.46 17.24
N VAL A 243 -17.37 -13.68 17.77
CA VAL A 243 -18.48 -14.61 18.08
C VAL A 243 -19.37 -14.07 19.19
N GLU A 244 -18.79 -13.41 20.21
CA GLU A 244 -19.52 -12.75 21.30
C GLU A 244 -20.24 -11.46 20.86
N GLY A 245 -20.06 -11.01 19.62
CA GLY A 245 -20.64 -9.76 19.10
C GLY A 245 -19.96 -8.48 19.61
N SER A 246 -18.84 -8.60 20.32
CA SER A 246 -18.06 -7.47 20.86
C SER A 246 -17.13 -6.89 19.79
N LEU A 247 -17.72 -6.20 18.81
CA LEU A 247 -17.03 -5.77 17.59
C LEU A 247 -15.84 -4.84 17.85
N GLN A 248 -15.97 -3.84 18.72
CA GLN A 248 -14.92 -2.85 18.99
C GLN A 248 -13.71 -3.52 19.65
N GLN A 249 -13.94 -4.43 20.60
CA GLN A 249 -12.87 -5.19 21.24
C GLN A 249 -12.20 -6.13 20.23
N ALA A 250 -12.99 -6.80 19.39
CA ALA A 250 -12.45 -7.64 18.33
C ALA A 250 -11.58 -6.86 17.35
N ALA A 251 -12.00 -5.66 16.95
CA ALA A 251 -11.24 -4.79 16.05
C ALA A 251 -9.88 -4.37 16.66
N LEU A 252 -9.87 -4.02 17.95
CA LEU A 252 -8.64 -3.67 18.67
C LEU A 252 -7.67 -4.85 18.71
N LEU A 253 -8.15 -6.04 19.10
CA LEU A 253 -7.36 -7.27 19.16
C LEU A 253 -6.84 -7.68 17.78
N ALA A 254 -7.67 -7.58 16.74
CA ALA A 254 -7.29 -7.88 15.36
C ALA A 254 -6.17 -6.95 14.86
N ARG A 255 -6.23 -5.66 15.21
CA ARG A 255 -5.18 -4.69 14.88
C ARG A 255 -3.87 -5.02 15.61
N GLU A 256 -3.92 -5.31 16.91
CA GLU A 256 -2.75 -5.73 17.67
C GLU A 256 -2.13 -7.00 17.07
N ALA A 257 -2.96 -7.96 16.69
CA ALA A 257 -2.52 -9.19 16.08
C ALA A 257 -1.81 -8.96 14.74
N TYR A 258 -2.41 -8.16 13.87
CA TYR A 258 -1.84 -7.80 12.57
C TYR A 258 -0.50 -7.08 12.74
N THR A 259 -0.42 -6.06 13.60
CA THR A 259 0.84 -5.34 13.85
C THR A 259 1.93 -6.23 14.45
N SER A 260 1.56 -7.21 15.29
CA SER A 260 2.51 -8.15 15.88
C SER A 260 3.01 -9.18 14.86
N ALA A 261 2.12 -9.67 13.97
CA ALA A 261 2.47 -10.57 12.89
C ALA A 261 3.41 -9.91 11.88
N GLU A 262 3.10 -8.68 11.46
CA GLU A 262 3.95 -7.89 10.55
C GLU A 262 5.31 -7.59 11.18
N ARG A 263 5.33 -7.20 12.47
CA ARG A 263 6.59 -6.98 13.20
C ARG A 263 7.47 -8.23 13.21
N ALA A 264 6.89 -9.40 13.46
CA ALA A 264 7.64 -10.66 13.45
C ALA A 264 8.16 -11.02 12.05
N PHE A 265 7.34 -10.83 11.01
CA PHE A 265 7.70 -11.22 9.64
C PHE A 265 8.74 -10.31 9.00
N PHE A 266 8.64 -9.00 9.24
CA PHE A 266 9.55 -7.99 8.68
C PHE A 266 10.73 -7.65 9.62
N ASP A 267 10.96 -8.44 10.66
CA ASP A 267 12.10 -8.22 11.56
C ASP A 267 13.43 -8.36 10.78
N PRO A 268 14.40 -7.45 10.98
CA PRO A 268 15.70 -7.51 10.30
C PRO A 268 16.44 -8.85 10.47
N SER A 269 16.30 -9.53 11.63
CA SER A 269 16.97 -10.81 11.86
C SER A 269 16.41 -11.94 10.99
N MET A 270 15.13 -11.85 10.61
CA MET A 270 14.47 -12.80 9.72
C MET A 270 14.90 -12.60 8.26
N LEU A 271 15.24 -11.36 7.88
CA LEU A 271 15.70 -11.03 6.53
C LEU A 271 17.20 -11.26 6.32
N ALA A 272 18.01 -11.08 7.36
CA ALA A 272 19.47 -11.14 7.27
C ALA A 272 20.03 -12.52 6.90
N LEU A 273 19.32 -13.59 7.23
CA LEU A 273 19.78 -14.98 7.02
C LEU A 273 19.54 -15.49 5.59
N LEU A 274 18.78 -14.75 4.78
CA LEU A 274 18.65 -14.98 3.33
C LEU A 274 19.93 -14.63 2.56
N TYR A 275 20.81 -13.80 3.14
CA TYR A 275 21.94 -13.20 2.41
C TYR A 275 23.21 -14.06 2.33
N PHE A 276 23.29 -15.20 3.03
CA PHE A 276 24.41 -16.13 2.87
C PHE A 276 23.93 -17.57 2.67
N PRO A 277 23.46 -17.91 1.46
CA PRO A 277 23.20 -19.29 1.06
C PRO A 277 24.44 -20.16 1.29
N ASN A 278 24.22 -21.42 1.68
CA ASN A 278 25.30 -22.38 1.91
C ASN A 278 26.25 -22.51 0.71
N GLU A 279 25.73 -22.36 -0.51
CA GLU A 279 26.51 -22.38 -1.74
C GLU A 279 27.59 -21.28 -1.78
N GLN A 280 27.28 -20.08 -1.31
CA GLN A 280 28.23 -18.97 -1.22
C GLN A 280 29.25 -19.19 -0.11
N LYS A 281 28.82 -19.81 1.01
CA LYS A 281 29.72 -20.24 2.09
C LYS A 281 30.75 -21.27 1.58
N TYR A 282 30.30 -22.29 0.85
CA TYR A 282 31.18 -23.30 0.26
C TYR A 282 32.10 -22.71 -0.82
N ALA A 283 31.60 -21.78 -1.65
CA ALA A 283 32.42 -21.09 -2.64
C ALA A 283 33.59 -20.29 -2.04
N ILE A 284 33.42 -19.74 -0.83
CA ILE A 284 34.49 -19.01 -0.10
C ILE A 284 35.43 -20.00 0.61
N TYR A 285 34.89 -20.99 1.31
CA TYR A 285 35.69 -21.85 2.19
C TYR A 285 36.38 -23.02 1.47
N ILE A 286 35.81 -23.56 0.39
CA ILE A 286 36.44 -24.67 -0.35
C ILE A 286 37.82 -24.26 -0.89
N PRO A 287 38.01 -23.14 -1.62
CA PRO A 287 39.33 -22.74 -2.11
C PRO A 287 40.37 -22.52 -0.99
N LEU A 288 39.93 -22.04 0.18
CA LEU A 288 40.80 -21.76 1.33
C LEU A 288 41.25 -23.04 2.05
N PHE A 289 40.32 -23.99 2.27
CA PHE A 289 40.58 -25.17 3.09
C PHE A 289 40.98 -26.41 2.29
N LEU A 290 40.59 -26.53 1.01
CA LEU A 290 40.91 -27.69 0.18
C LEU A 290 42.44 -27.94 0.09
N PRO A 291 43.31 -26.92 -0.12
CA PRO A 291 44.75 -27.14 -0.19
C PRO A 291 45.36 -27.66 1.11
N ILE A 292 44.75 -27.34 2.26
CA ILE A 292 45.22 -27.77 3.59
C ILE A 292 44.63 -29.14 3.94
N MET A 293 43.37 -29.41 3.57
CA MET A 293 42.69 -30.68 3.81
C MET A 293 43.38 -31.86 3.10
N ILE A 294 43.83 -31.67 1.85
CA ILE A 294 44.42 -32.75 1.04
C ILE A 294 45.66 -33.37 1.73
N PRO A 295 46.72 -32.61 2.10
CA PRO A 295 47.90 -33.16 2.77
C PRO A 295 47.60 -33.80 4.14
N VAL A 296 46.64 -33.25 4.89
CA VAL A 296 46.25 -33.77 6.21
C VAL A 296 45.61 -35.15 6.07
N VAL A 297 44.70 -35.33 5.11
CA VAL A 297 44.05 -36.63 4.85
C VAL A 297 45.08 -37.68 4.39
N PHE A 298 46.02 -37.32 3.51
CA PHE A 298 47.09 -38.23 3.08
C PHE A 298 48.02 -38.64 4.23
N SER A 299 48.41 -37.67 5.08
CA SER A 299 49.22 -37.92 6.26
C SER A 299 48.51 -38.84 7.24
N PHE A 300 47.22 -38.61 7.49
CA PHE A 300 46.40 -39.44 8.37
C PHE A 300 46.26 -40.87 7.86
N ASN A 301 45.99 -41.06 6.57
CA ASN A 301 45.94 -42.39 5.95
C ASN A 301 47.25 -43.16 6.08
N THR A 302 48.38 -42.47 5.97
CA THR A 302 49.71 -43.07 6.13
C THR A 302 49.94 -43.53 7.57
N ILE A 303 49.56 -42.70 8.55
CA ILE A 303 49.64 -43.04 9.97
C ILE A 303 48.76 -44.25 10.31
N VAL A 304 47.51 -44.29 9.82
CA VAL A 304 46.59 -45.42 10.04
C VAL A 304 47.15 -46.72 9.44
N LYS A 305 47.71 -46.67 8.22
CA LYS A 305 48.38 -47.84 7.62
C LYS A 305 49.59 -48.30 8.44
N TYR A 306 50.38 -47.36 8.95
CA TYR A 306 51.53 -47.68 9.81
C TYR A 306 51.10 -48.38 11.11
N PHE A 307 50.05 -47.89 11.78
CA PHE A 307 49.53 -48.53 13.00
C PHE A 307 48.83 -49.87 12.75
N ARG A 308 48.13 -50.04 11.61
CA ARG A 308 47.57 -51.35 11.21
C ARG A 308 48.66 -52.35 10.83
N GLY A 309 49.74 -51.91 10.19
CA GLY A 309 50.91 -52.75 9.88
C GLY A 309 51.64 -53.25 11.13
N LYS A 310 51.69 -52.44 12.21
CA LYS A 310 52.31 -52.84 13.48
C LYS A 310 51.55 -53.94 14.24
N LYS A 311 50.21 -54.02 14.11
CA LYS A 311 49.43 -55.13 14.71
C LYS A 311 49.71 -56.49 14.06
N GLY A 312 50.18 -56.52 12.81
CA GLY A 312 50.56 -57.76 12.11
C GLY A 312 51.93 -58.32 12.50
N GLN A 313 52.86 -57.50 13.00
CA GLN A 313 54.22 -57.95 13.34
C GLN A 313 54.39 -58.39 14.81
N VAL A 314 53.53 -57.96 15.74
CA VAL A 314 53.64 -58.39 17.15
C VAL A 314 53.20 -59.86 17.33
N SER A 315 52.34 -60.40 16.45
CA SER A 315 51.94 -61.82 16.53
C SER A 315 52.97 -62.80 15.93
N ALA A 316 53.96 -62.33 15.16
CA ALA A 316 54.90 -63.19 14.44
C ALA A 316 56.25 -63.40 15.15
N LYS A 317 56.53 -62.67 16.26
CA LYS A 317 57.80 -62.78 17.02
C LYS A 317 57.73 -63.62 18.30
N THR A 318 56.66 -64.41 18.51
CA THR A 318 56.51 -65.26 19.71
C THR A 318 56.45 -66.77 19.39
N LYS A 319 56.88 -67.19 18.19
CA LYS A 319 56.97 -68.60 17.80
C LYS A 319 58.24 -68.83 16.97
N GLU A 320 59.37 -68.88 17.66
CA GLU A 320 60.60 -69.57 17.24
C GLU A 320 61.52 -69.61 18.48
N GLU A 321 61.21 -70.57 19.37
CA GLU A 321 62.16 -71.34 20.20
C GLU A 321 61.84 -72.82 19.96
#